data_AF-A0A2V7D298-F1
#
_entry.id   AF-A0A2V7D298-F1
#
_cell.length_a   1.000
_cell.length_b   1.000
_cell.length_c   1.000
_cell.angle_alpha   90.00
_cell.angle_beta   90.00
_cell.angle_gamma   90.00
#
_symmetry.space_group_name_H-M   'P 1'
#
loop_
_entity.id
_entity.type
_entity.pdbx_description
1 polymer ?
#
loop_
_entity_poly.entity_id
_entity_poly.type
_entity_poly.pdbx_seq_one_letter_code
_entity_poly.pdbx_strand_id
1 'polypeptide(L)'
;LQTSLGDFAVNYELNAYCGDSHGMAARYTALHRNIQDVFNEYGVQIMTPAYESDPASPKVVPPDQWYQEPARSLEESPRKAAR
;
A
#
# COMPACT_ATOMS: atom_id res chain seq x y z
N LEU A 1 -13.91 -0.02 9.61
CA LEU A 1 -14.24 -0.68 10.90
C LEU A 1 -12.94 -1.26 11.43
N GLN A 2 -12.46 -0.81 12.59
CA GLN A 2 -11.34 -1.46 13.28
C GLN A 2 -11.91 -2.67 14.02
N THR A 3 -11.50 -3.88 13.62
CA THR A 3 -12.17 -5.13 14.04
C THR A 3 -11.48 -5.79 15.22
N SER A 4 -10.17 -5.59 15.37
CA SER A 4 -9.38 -6.05 16.51
C SER A 4 -8.04 -5.32 16.58
N LEU A 5 -7.41 -5.32 17.77
CA LEU A 5 -5.97 -5.16 17.87
C LEU A 5 -5.38 -6.56 17.81
N GLY A 6 -4.66 -6.89 16.73
CA GLY A 6 -3.82 -8.08 16.70
C GLY A 6 -2.59 -7.87 17.58
N ASP A 7 -1.88 -8.96 17.88
CA ASP A 7 -0.76 -8.96 18.82
C ASP A 7 0.35 -7.93 18.48
N PHE A 8 0.46 -7.52 17.20
CA PHE A 8 1.47 -6.56 16.72
C PHE A 8 0.94 -5.58 15.66
N ALA A 9 -0.36 -5.53 15.39
CA ALA A 9 -0.92 -4.67 14.36
C ALA A 9 -2.41 -4.39 14.56
N VAL A 10 -2.87 -3.25 14.03
CA VAL A 10 -4.31 -2.95 13.97
C VAL A 10 -4.90 -3.57 12.71
N ASN A 11 -5.98 -4.35 12.86
CA ASN A 11 -6.64 -5.00 11.74
C ASN A 11 -7.76 -4.11 11.18
N TYR A 12 -7.69 -3.85 9.87
CA TYR A 12 -8.70 -3.12 9.12
C TYR A 12 -9.28 -3.99 8.01
N GLU A 13 -10.60 -3.95 7.86
CA GLU A 13 -11.29 -4.61 6.76
C GLU A 13 -11.85 -3.55 5.79
N LEU A 14 -11.57 -3.74 4.51
CA LEU A 14 -12.10 -2.92 3.42
C LEU A 14 -12.98 -3.77 2.51
N ASN A 15 -14.26 -3.40 2.43
CA ASN A 15 -15.25 -4.06 1.60
C ASN A 15 -15.64 -3.15 0.44
N ALA A 16 -15.54 -3.68 -0.79
CA ALA A 16 -15.93 -2.99 -2.00
C ALA A 16 -16.67 -3.94 -2.93
N TYR A 17 -17.77 -3.48 -3.53
CA TYR A 17 -18.48 -4.24 -4.54
C TYR A 17 -17.70 -4.26 -5.86
N CYS A 18 -17.63 -5.42 -6.50
CA CYS A 18 -17.10 -5.54 -7.85
C CYS A 18 -18.01 -6.39 -8.74
N GLY A 19 -18.49 -5.80 -9.83
CA GLY A 19 -19.35 -6.48 -10.80
C GLY A 19 -18.60 -7.30 -11.87
N ASP A 20 -17.28 -7.21 -11.94
CA ASP A 20 -16.46 -7.94 -12.90
C ASP A 20 -15.42 -8.80 -12.17
N SER A 21 -15.64 -10.11 -12.20
CA SER A 21 -14.76 -11.09 -11.53
C SER A 21 -13.41 -11.27 -12.23
N HIS A 22 -13.33 -11.05 -13.55
CA HIS A 22 -12.10 -11.30 -14.31
C HIS A 22 -10.99 -10.29 -13.96
N GLY A 23 -11.36 -9.05 -13.60
CA GLY A 23 -10.41 -8.02 -13.18
C GLY A 23 -10.03 -8.03 -11.68
N MET A 24 -10.46 -9.01 -10.89
CA MET A 24 -10.33 -8.95 -9.43
C MET A 24 -8.88 -8.86 -8.96
N ALA A 25 -7.97 -9.67 -9.50
CA ALA A 25 -6.56 -9.65 -9.13
C ALA A 25 -5.92 -8.27 -9.34
N ALA A 26 -6.17 -7.66 -10.51
CA ALA A 26 -5.65 -6.32 -10.82
C ALA A 26 -6.21 -5.25 -9.88
N ARG A 27 -7.50 -5.34 -9.51
CA ARG A 27 -8.13 -4.42 -8.54
C ARG A 27 -7.55 -4.60 -7.14
N TYR A 28 -7.32 -5.83 -6.69
CA TYR A 28 -6.64 -6.09 -5.43
C TYR A 28 -5.22 -5.53 -5.44
N THR A 29 -4.44 -5.75 -6.49
CA THR A 29 -3.08 -5.17 -6.60
C THR A 29 -3.12 -3.66 -6.54
N ALA A 30 -4.03 -3.02 -7.28
CA ALA A 30 -4.19 -1.57 -7.24
C ALA A 30 -4.59 -1.07 -5.85
N LEU A 31 -5.50 -1.75 -5.17
CA LEU A 31 -5.93 -1.40 -3.82
C LEU A 31 -4.76 -1.47 -2.82
N HIS A 32 -4.01 -2.56 -2.79
CA HIS A 32 -2.86 -2.71 -1.89
C HIS A 32 -1.75 -1.68 -2.18
N ARG A 33 -1.56 -1.31 -3.46
CA ARG A 33 -0.64 -0.23 -3.82
C ARG A 33 -1.09 1.11 -3.24
N ASN A 34 -2.35 1.50 -3.48
CA ASN A 34 -2.89 2.76 -2.98
C ASN A 34 -2.86 2.84 -1.44
N ILE A 35 -3.13 1.72 -0.75
CA ILE A 35 -3.03 1.66 0.72
C ILE A 35 -1.60 1.97 1.17
N GLN A 36 -0.58 1.37 0.55
CA GLN A 36 0.82 1.64 0.88
C GLN A 36 1.22 3.08 0.58
N ASP A 37 0.81 3.61 -0.58
CA ASP A 37 1.11 4.99 -1.00
C ASP A 37 0.53 6.00 0.01
N VAL A 38 -0.74 5.85 0.40
CA VAL A 38 -1.39 6.72 1.40
C VAL A 38 -0.73 6.59 2.77
N PHE A 39 -0.37 5.38 3.21
CA PHE A 39 0.32 5.22 4.49
C PHE A 39 1.69 5.92 4.48
N ASN A 40 2.43 5.82 3.37
CA ASN A 40 3.69 6.55 3.20
C ASN A 40 3.48 8.08 3.20
N GLU A 41 2.45 8.58 2.53
CA GLU A 41 2.11 10.02 2.49
C GLU A 41 1.85 10.60 3.88
N TYR A 42 1.13 9.85 4.73
CA TYR A 42 0.81 10.27 6.10
C TYR A 42 1.85 9.80 7.15
N GLY A 43 2.98 9.23 6.73
CA GLY A 43 4.05 8.80 7.62
C GLY A 43 3.65 7.64 8.56
N VAL A 44 2.64 6.85 8.21
CA VAL A 44 2.16 5.73 9.01
C VAL A 44 2.95 4.48 8.66
N GLN A 45 3.63 3.90 9.65
CA GLN A 45 4.39 2.67 9.45
C GLN A 45 3.48 1.44 9.41
N ILE A 46 3.62 0.61 8.37
CA ILE A 46 2.98 -0.70 8.30
C ILE A 46 3.88 -1.69 9.05
N MET A 47 3.45 -2.09 10.25
CA MET A 47 4.18 -3.06 11.05
C MET A 47 3.86 -4.49 10.57
N THR A 48 4.88 -5.22 10.13
CA THR A 48 4.79 -6.68 9.96
C THR A 48 4.77 -7.37 11.33
N PRO A 49 4.10 -8.52 11.47
CA PRO A 49 3.89 -9.19 12.77
C PRO A 49 5.16 -9.69 13.48
N ALA A 50 6.35 -9.49 12.92
CA ALA A 50 7.65 -9.72 13.56
C ALA A 50 8.27 -8.40 14.07
N TYR A 51 7.47 -7.58 14.76
CA TYR A 51 7.91 -6.33 15.37
C TYR A 51 8.45 -6.60 16.77
N GLU A 52 9.73 -6.95 16.87
CA GLU A 52 10.37 -7.27 18.15
C GLU A 52 10.92 -6.04 18.88
N SER A 53 11.23 -4.97 18.14
CA SER A 53 11.74 -3.70 18.69
C SER A 53 11.59 -2.56 17.68
N ASP A 54 11.53 -1.33 18.19
CA ASP A 54 11.50 -0.13 17.36
C ASP A 54 12.80 -0.02 16.54
N PRO A 55 12.73 0.05 15.20
CA PRO A 55 13.91 0.31 14.40
C PRO A 55 14.40 1.75 14.64
N ALA A 56 15.72 1.94 14.62
CA ALA A 56 16.33 3.27 14.77
C ALA A 56 15.91 4.28 13.70
N SER A 57 15.31 3.81 12.60
CA SER A 57 14.77 4.63 11.53
C SER A 57 13.35 4.18 11.17
N PRO A 58 12.42 5.13 10.98
CA PRO A 58 11.05 4.83 10.54
C PRO A 58 11.00 4.00 9.25
N LYS A 59 10.15 2.97 9.21
CA LYS A 59 9.90 2.15 8.01
C LYS A 59 8.91 2.82 7.04
N VAL A 60 9.13 4.09 6.75
CA VAL A 60 8.35 4.87 5.76
C VAL A 60 9.27 5.29 4.64
N VAL A 61 8.78 5.28 3.41
CA VAL A 61 9.55 5.74 2.25
C VAL A 61 9.38 7.26 2.14
N PRO A 62 10.46 8.06 2.25
CA PRO A 62 10.39 9.49 2.07
C PRO A 62 9.86 9.87 0.67
N PRO A 63 9.12 10.99 0.50
CA PRO A 63 8.56 11.40 -0.79
C PRO A 63 9.60 11.52 -1.92
N ASP A 64 10.82 11.95 -1.60
CA ASP A 64 11.95 12.02 -2.52
C ASP A 64 12.41 10.65 -3.04
N GLN A 65 12.00 9.56 -2.37
CA GLN A 65 12.39 8.19 -2.71
C GLN A 65 11.27 7.35 -3.34
N TRP A 66 10.07 7.91 -3.54
CA TRP A 66 8.93 7.18 -4.10
C TRP A 66 9.16 6.65 -5.53
N TYR A 67 10.07 7.28 -6.27
CA TYR A 67 10.41 6.94 -7.65
C TYR A 67 11.88 6.56 -7.84
N GLN A 68 12.53 6.02 -6.80
CA GLN A 68 13.86 5.43 -6.94
C GLN A 68 13.79 4.23 -7.90
N GLU A 69 14.83 4.04 -8.72
CA GLU A 69 14.91 2.89 -9.61
C GLU A 69 14.68 1.58 -8.83
N PRO A 70 13.82 0.66 -9.30
CA PRO A 70 13.22 0.57 -10.63
C PRO A 70 11.82 1.21 -10.77
N ALA A 71 11.33 1.97 -9.78
CA ALA A 71 10.03 2.63 -9.85
C ALA A 71 10.06 3.77 -10.90
N ARG A 72 9.03 3.84 -11.74
CA ARG A 72 8.85 4.93 -12.71
C ARG A 72 7.88 5.96 -12.16
N SER A 73 8.15 7.24 -12.41
CA SER A 73 7.25 8.33 -12.03
C SER A 73 5.88 8.18 -12.69
N LEU A 74 4.82 8.69 -12.03
CA LEU A 74 3.47 8.70 -12.60
C LEU A 74 3.37 9.52 -13.90
N GLU A 75 4.28 10.49 -14.10
CA GLU A 75 4.37 11.28 -15.33
C GLU A 75 5.03 10.50 -16.49
N GLU A 76 5.91 9.56 -16.19
CA GLU A 76 6.63 8.75 -17.19
C GLU A 76 6.00 7.38 -17.45
N SER A 77 4.96 7.00 -16.69
CA SER A 77 4.18 5.82 -17.02
C SER A 77 3.23 6.16 -18.17
N PRO A 78 3.47 5.71 -19.42
CA PRO A 78 2.42 5.78 -20.42
C PRO A 78 1.26 4.98 -19.85
N ARG A 79 0.14 5.66 -19.56
CA ARG A 79 -1.16 5.00 -19.39
C ARG A 79 -1.26 4.09 -20.60
N LYS A 80 -1.06 2.79 -20.43
CA LYS A 80 -1.18 1.83 -21.52
C LYS A 80 -2.58 2.04 -22.07
N ALA A 81 -2.65 2.69 -23.23
CA ALA A 81 -3.77 2.59 -24.14
C ALA A 81 -3.89 1.10 -24.47
N ALA A 82 -4.69 0.38 -23.71
CA ALA A 82 -5.07 -0.98 -24.02
C ALA A 82 -6.51 -0.93 -24.50
N ARG A 83 -6.58 -0.92 -25.83
CA ARG A 83 -7.70 -1.29 -26.69
C ARG A 83 -8.22 -2.69 -26.36
#